data_AF-A0A2W4SQM5-F1
#
_entry.id   AF-A0A2W4SQM5-F1
#
_cell.length_a   1.000
_cell.length_b   1.000
_cell.length_c   1.000
_cell.angle_alpha   90.00
_cell.angle_beta   90.00
_cell.angle_gamma   90.00
#
_symmetry.space_group_name_H-M   'P 1'
#
loop_
_entity.id
_entity.type
_entity.pdbx_description
1 polymer ?
#
loop_
_entity_poly.entity_id
_entity_poly.type
_entity_poly.pdbx_seq_one_letter_code
_entity_poly.pdbx_strand_id
1 'polypeptide(L)'
;MSTRTTIEFLSAALAASDMGGARGRLDTFADRLVKAASEPTLAAAMEHLLRAVNASADAIHPPLAARMLAVANGPDGPRILRWWREQAKLVTLLAGTRDQAVVEEALANVTLPEAASSGAALPRGTFPITLRVTCEAPLAHGADSKAGNATLFRRMQVLTDSGVLSLPYYSGNALRGQVRDLLADHLLASLGLPVSRNQPAVALWFFYALYSGGALEENSEAAKALKKQLGDHGAIRAMGIREFREMLPALSLLGCALGNRVLPGRCQFADLRPICREWGTGERPVAELMTWEYLTRREDHEDHLVHHGMIANTEVLRAGTVLEGGIDHDDAIREIELAALGRGLTLLIERGMLGAENRRGLGRVRIEADGLPDPAPYDAFLAERKSDILRYLESIGALADLAA
;
A
#
# COMPACT_ATOMS: atom_id res chain seq x y z
N MET A 1 -9.17 30.40 -18.06
CA MET A 1 -9.90 29.72 -19.16
C MET A 1 -9.95 28.21 -18.98
N SER A 2 -8.81 27.54 -18.80
CA SER A 2 -8.73 26.07 -18.67
C SER A 2 -9.57 25.48 -17.52
N THR A 3 -9.56 26.11 -16.34
CA THR A 3 -10.40 25.72 -15.18
C THR A 3 -11.89 25.87 -15.44
N ARG A 4 -12.31 26.97 -16.08
CA ARG A 4 -13.71 27.20 -16.48
C ARG A 4 -14.19 26.13 -17.47
N THR A 5 -13.45 25.90 -18.56
CA THR A 5 -13.75 24.86 -19.54
C THR A 5 -13.84 23.47 -18.88
N THR A 6 -12.98 23.21 -17.89
CA THR A 6 -13.01 21.95 -17.11
C THR A 6 -14.30 21.80 -16.31
N ILE A 7 -14.72 22.84 -15.58
CA ILE A 7 -15.98 22.79 -14.83
C ILE A 7 -17.18 22.68 -15.77
N GLU A 8 -17.21 23.42 -16.89
CA GLU A 8 -18.26 23.28 -17.91
C GLU A 8 -18.38 21.84 -18.42
N PHE A 9 -17.25 21.19 -18.75
CA PHE A 9 -17.21 19.80 -19.18
C PHE A 9 -17.73 18.85 -18.10
N LEU A 10 -17.29 19.02 -16.85
CA LEU A 10 -17.73 18.18 -15.73
C LEU A 10 -19.21 18.38 -15.40
N SER A 11 -19.73 19.61 -15.49
CA SER A 11 -21.16 19.90 -15.35
C SER A 11 -21.97 19.21 -16.45
N ALA A 12 -21.49 19.23 -17.70
CA ALA A 12 -22.13 18.53 -18.81
C ALA A 12 -22.10 17.01 -18.61
N ALA A 13 -20.95 16.44 -18.23
CA ALA A 13 -20.83 15.01 -17.92
C ALA A 13 -21.71 14.59 -16.74
N LEU A 14 -21.79 15.42 -15.69
CA LEU A 14 -22.67 15.20 -14.55
C LEU A 14 -24.14 15.27 -14.95
N ALA A 15 -24.54 16.24 -15.77
CA ALA A 15 -25.91 16.36 -16.27
C ALA A 15 -26.30 15.17 -17.15
N ALA A 16 -25.40 14.75 -18.03
CA ALA A 16 -25.55 13.61 -18.94
C ALA A 16 -25.44 12.24 -18.26
N SER A 17 -24.95 12.20 -17.02
CA SER A 17 -24.71 10.95 -16.31
C SER A 17 -26.01 10.17 -16.04
N ASP A 18 -25.96 8.88 -16.33
CA ASP A 18 -26.98 7.89 -15.98
C ASP A 18 -26.40 6.94 -14.93
N MET A 19 -26.29 7.45 -13.70
CA MET A 19 -25.74 6.71 -12.56
C MET A 19 -26.88 6.23 -11.66
N GLY A 20 -27.07 4.92 -11.58
CA GLY A 20 -27.99 4.30 -10.60
C GLY A 20 -27.39 4.20 -9.19
N GLY A 21 -28.24 4.11 -8.17
CA GLY A 21 -27.85 3.79 -6.79
C GLY A 21 -28.55 4.65 -5.72
N ALA A 22 -28.51 4.18 -4.47
CA ALA A 22 -29.13 4.87 -3.32
C ALA A 22 -28.27 6.02 -2.74
N ARG A 23 -27.00 6.14 -3.16
CA ARG A 23 -26.06 7.16 -2.68
C ARG A 23 -26.24 8.49 -3.43
N GLY A 24 -25.90 9.60 -2.79
CA GLY A 24 -25.97 10.93 -3.39
C GLY A 24 -25.26 10.99 -4.75
N ARG A 25 -25.91 11.64 -5.73
CA ARG A 25 -25.42 11.77 -7.12
C ARG A 25 -24.03 12.42 -7.19
N LEU A 26 -23.80 13.46 -6.40
CA LEU A 26 -22.52 14.17 -6.35
C LEU A 26 -21.40 13.32 -5.75
N ASP A 27 -21.67 12.58 -4.68
CA ASP A 27 -20.68 11.66 -4.08
C ASP A 27 -20.30 10.55 -5.06
N THR A 28 -21.29 9.99 -5.75
CA THR A 28 -21.05 8.93 -6.75
C THR A 28 -20.21 9.45 -7.92
N PHE A 29 -20.52 10.66 -8.41
CA PHE A 29 -19.74 11.29 -9.48
C PHE A 29 -18.30 11.61 -9.03
N ALA A 30 -18.11 12.09 -7.80
CA ALA A 30 -16.79 12.35 -7.24
C ALA A 30 -15.95 11.06 -7.15
N ASP A 31 -16.54 9.93 -6.75
CA ASP A 31 -15.86 8.63 -6.75
C ASP A 31 -15.45 8.20 -8.17
N ARG A 32 -16.32 8.40 -9.18
CA ARG A 32 -15.98 8.14 -10.59
C ARG A 32 -14.87 9.06 -11.11
N LEU A 33 -14.87 10.32 -10.68
CA LEU A 33 -13.83 11.30 -11.02
C LEU A 33 -12.47 10.89 -10.46
N VAL A 34 -12.42 10.46 -9.21
CA VAL A 34 -11.18 9.92 -8.59
C VAL A 34 -10.67 8.71 -9.36
N LYS A 35 -11.57 7.78 -9.72
CA LYS A 35 -11.20 6.60 -10.51
C LYS A 35 -10.64 6.99 -11.88
N ALA A 36 -11.32 7.87 -12.60
CA ALA A 36 -10.89 8.37 -13.90
C ALA A 36 -9.54 9.11 -13.82
N ALA A 37 -9.29 9.84 -12.74
CA ALA A 37 -8.03 10.56 -12.56
C ALA A 37 -6.81 9.65 -12.35
N SER A 38 -7.00 8.33 -12.19
CA SER A 38 -5.88 7.34 -12.19
C SER A 38 -5.19 7.22 -13.55
N GLU A 39 -5.87 7.62 -14.63
CA GLU A 39 -5.35 7.60 -15.99
C GLU A 39 -4.11 8.51 -16.15
N PRO A 40 -3.23 8.22 -17.11
CA PRO A 40 -1.96 8.94 -17.26
C PRO A 40 -2.13 10.37 -17.78
N THR A 41 -3.21 10.64 -18.53
CA THR A 41 -3.46 11.95 -19.16
C THR A 41 -4.88 12.42 -18.85
N LEU A 42 -5.10 13.74 -18.90
CA LEU A 42 -6.44 14.30 -18.70
C LEU A 42 -7.41 13.81 -19.78
N ALA A 43 -6.96 13.63 -21.02
CA ALA A 43 -7.79 13.13 -22.11
C ALA A 43 -8.26 11.68 -21.84
N ALA A 44 -7.36 10.81 -21.39
CA ALA A 44 -7.72 9.44 -21.00
C ALA A 44 -8.65 9.43 -19.77
N ALA A 45 -8.40 10.32 -18.80
CA ALA A 45 -9.27 10.48 -17.64
C ALA A 45 -10.68 10.93 -18.06
N MET A 46 -10.82 11.88 -18.98
CA MET A 46 -12.12 12.30 -19.51
C MET A 46 -12.87 11.12 -20.13
N GLU A 47 -12.22 10.34 -21.01
CA GLU A 47 -12.83 9.18 -21.66
C GLU A 47 -13.22 8.09 -20.65
N HIS A 48 -12.38 7.84 -19.64
CA HIS A 48 -12.73 6.92 -18.55
C HIS A 48 -13.95 7.45 -17.78
N LEU A 49 -13.97 8.73 -17.42
CA LEU A 49 -15.06 9.34 -16.65
C LEU A 49 -16.39 9.18 -17.38
N LEU A 50 -16.48 9.55 -18.66
CA LEU A 50 -17.69 9.47 -19.46
C LEU A 50 -18.26 8.06 -19.49
N ARG A 51 -17.40 7.06 -19.72
CA ARG A 51 -17.79 5.64 -19.65
C ARG A 51 -18.24 5.23 -18.24
N ALA A 52 -17.54 5.68 -17.20
CA ALA A 52 -17.82 5.31 -15.82
C ALA A 52 -19.11 5.92 -15.25
N VAL A 53 -19.59 7.02 -15.83
CA VAL A 53 -20.88 7.66 -15.49
C VAL A 53 -21.99 7.36 -16.49
N ASN A 54 -21.74 6.48 -17.46
CA ASN A 54 -22.66 6.14 -18.55
C ASN A 54 -23.22 7.37 -19.26
N ALA A 55 -22.39 8.38 -19.51
CA ALA A 55 -22.83 9.62 -20.16
C ALA A 55 -23.04 9.39 -21.66
N SER A 56 -24.20 9.81 -22.19
CA SER A 56 -24.43 9.83 -23.63
C SER A 56 -23.52 10.87 -24.30
N ALA A 57 -22.81 10.46 -25.36
CA ALA A 57 -21.99 11.37 -26.16
C ALA A 57 -22.82 12.48 -26.80
N ASP A 58 -24.09 12.22 -27.13
CA ASP A 58 -25.03 13.20 -27.72
C ASP A 58 -25.37 14.33 -26.74
N ALA A 59 -25.23 14.09 -25.44
CA ALA A 59 -25.50 15.08 -24.41
C ALA A 59 -24.30 16.02 -24.16
N ILE A 60 -23.14 15.76 -24.76
CA ILE A 60 -21.95 16.61 -24.65
C ILE A 60 -21.82 17.44 -25.92
N HIS A 61 -22.00 18.74 -25.77
CA HIS A 61 -21.90 19.69 -26.86
C HIS A 61 -20.52 19.60 -27.57
N PRO A 62 -20.44 19.27 -28.88
CA PRO A 62 -19.16 19.00 -29.54
C PRO A 62 -18.13 20.15 -29.48
N PRO A 63 -18.52 21.44 -29.59
CA PRO A 63 -17.59 22.55 -29.34
C PRO A 63 -17.00 22.59 -27.92
N LEU A 64 -17.76 22.17 -26.89
CA LEU A 64 -17.24 22.07 -25.53
C LEU A 64 -16.24 20.92 -25.42
N ALA A 65 -16.56 19.76 -25.99
CA ALA A 65 -15.64 18.61 -26.05
C ALA A 65 -14.32 18.98 -26.76
N ALA A 66 -14.37 19.69 -27.88
CA ALA A 66 -13.19 20.14 -28.61
C ALA A 66 -12.33 21.13 -27.78
N ARG A 67 -12.96 22.11 -27.11
CA ARG A 67 -12.25 23.02 -26.19
C ARG A 67 -11.59 22.27 -25.04
N MET A 68 -12.29 21.30 -24.44
CA MET A 68 -11.75 20.51 -23.34
C MET A 68 -10.62 19.60 -23.82
N LEU A 69 -10.70 19.02 -25.02
CA LEU A 69 -9.63 18.23 -25.61
C LEU A 69 -8.37 19.08 -25.86
N ALA A 70 -8.54 20.34 -26.28
CA ALA A 70 -7.42 21.28 -26.42
C ALA A 70 -6.78 21.60 -25.05
N VAL A 71 -7.58 21.77 -24.00
CA VAL A 71 -7.08 21.93 -22.61
C VAL A 71 -6.33 20.68 -22.15
N ALA A 72 -6.88 19.49 -22.41
CA ALA A 72 -6.33 18.22 -21.97
C ALA A 72 -4.98 17.87 -22.60
N ASN A 73 -4.77 18.28 -23.86
CA ASN A 73 -3.49 18.11 -24.56
C ASN A 73 -2.57 19.34 -24.44
N GLY A 74 -3.03 20.39 -23.76
CA GLY A 74 -2.27 21.62 -23.53
C GLY A 74 -1.43 21.58 -22.23
N PRO A 75 -0.73 22.68 -21.91
CA PRO A 75 0.16 22.76 -20.75
C PRO A 75 -0.56 22.64 -19.40
N ASP A 76 -1.85 22.98 -19.34
CA ASP A 76 -2.65 22.86 -18.11
C ASP A 76 -3.21 21.44 -17.89
N GLY A 77 -3.14 20.55 -18.89
CA GLY A 77 -3.69 19.19 -18.81
C GLY A 77 -3.21 18.40 -17.59
N PRO A 78 -1.88 18.27 -17.35
CA PRO A 78 -1.34 17.59 -16.18
C PRO A 78 -1.76 18.25 -14.86
N ARG A 79 -1.85 19.59 -14.84
CA ARG A 79 -2.20 20.37 -13.66
C ARG A 79 -3.67 20.18 -13.28
N ILE A 80 -4.55 20.13 -14.26
CA ILE A 80 -5.99 19.84 -14.07
C ILE A 80 -6.18 18.39 -13.64
N LEU A 81 -5.48 17.44 -14.24
CA LEU A 81 -5.54 16.04 -13.82
C LEU A 81 -5.09 15.88 -12.36
N ARG A 82 -4.03 16.58 -11.94
CA ARG A 82 -3.60 16.65 -10.54
C ARG A 82 -4.66 17.30 -9.65
N TRP A 83 -5.28 18.38 -10.10
CA TRP A 83 -6.39 19.02 -9.38
C TRP A 83 -7.56 18.07 -9.14
N TRP A 84 -7.92 17.24 -10.14
CA TRP A 84 -8.94 16.19 -9.97
C TRP A 84 -8.54 15.18 -8.89
N ARG A 85 -7.28 14.73 -8.87
CA ARG A 85 -6.78 13.77 -7.86
C ARG A 85 -6.84 14.31 -6.44
N GLU A 86 -6.47 15.57 -6.24
CA GLU A 86 -6.36 16.19 -4.92
C GLU A 86 -7.70 16.73 -4.40
N GLN A 87 -8.59 17.17 -5.29
CA GLN A 87 -9.78 17.95 -4.92
C GLN A 87 -11.08 17.47 -5.58
N ALA A 88 -11.19 16.19 -5.96
CA ALA A 88 -12.35 15.64 -6.67
C ALA A 88 -13.72 16.05 -6.09
N LYS A 89 -13.88 16.05 -4.76
CA LYS A 89 -15.14 16.45 -4.10
C LYS A 89 -15.48 17.93 -4.34
N LEU A 90 -14.52 18.83 -4.15
CA LEU A 90 -14.71 20.27 -4.37
C LEU A 90 -14.97 20.56 -5.85
N VAL A 91 -14.20 19.93 -6.74
CA VAL A 91 -14.40 20.03 -8.19
C VAL A 91 -15.81 19.55 -8.59
N THR A 92 -16.28 18.46 -8.00
CA THR A 92 -17.63 17.92 -8.25
C THR A 92 -18.72 18.84 -7.70
N LEU A 93 -18.52 19.46 -6.53
CA LEU A 93 -19.45 20.45 -5.98
C LEU A 93 -19.55 21.69 -6.89
N LEU A 94 -18.43 22.18 -7.41
CA LEU A 94 -18.43 23.27 -8.39
C LEU A 94 -19.19 22.87 -9.66
N ALA A 95 -18.95 21.66 -10.18
CA ALA A 95 -19.65 21.15 -11.36
C ALA A 95 -21.16 20.96 -11.14
N GLY A 96 -21.58 20.67 -9.90
CA GLY A 96 -22.99 20.53 -9.52
C GLY A 96 -23.70 21.84 -9.17
N THR A 97 -22.95 22.94 -9.00
CA THR A 97 -23.50 24.25 -8.64
C THR A 97 -24.20 24.89 -9.84
N ARG A 98 -25.46 25.30 -9.66
CA ARG A 98 -26.26 25.98 -10.70
C ARG A 98 -26.03 27.49 -10.75
N ASP A 99 -25.45 28.06 -9.70
CA ASP A 99 -25.11 29.47 -9.62
C ASP A 99 -23.74 29.73 -10.29
N GLN A 100 -23.80 30.19 -11.53
CA GLN A 100 -22.60 30.44 -12.31
C GLN A 100 -21.75 31.59 -11.75
N ALA A 101 -22.35 32.57 -11.06
CA ALA A 101 -21.60 33.66 -10.46
C ALA A 101 -20.70 33.15 -9.33
N VAL A 102 -21.24 32.27 -8.47
CA VAL A 102 -20.48 31.61 -7.39
C VAL A 102 -19.37 30.72 -7.94
N VAL A 103 -19.63 29.98 -9.03
CA VAL A 103 -18.60 29.17 -9.70
C VAL A 103 -17.48 30.06 -10.25
N GLU A 104 -17.82 31.17 -10.89
CA GLU A 104 -16.83 32.11 -11.44
C GLU A 104 -15.97 32.76 -10.35
N GLU A 105 -16.58 33.18 -9.24
CA GLU A 105 -15.88 33.73 -8.08
C GLU A 105 -14.92 32.69 -7.47
N ALA A 106 -15.37 31.45 -7.31
CA ALA A 106 -14.53 30.36 -6.80
C ALA A 106 -13.34 30.11 -7.75
N LEU A 107 -13.58 30.03 -9.05
CA LEU A 107 -12.55 29.77 -10.05
C LEU A 107 -11.55 30.92 -10.22
N ALA A 108 -11.93 32.17 -9.88
CA ALA A 108 -11.03 33.32 -9.94
C ALA A 108 -9.83 33.18 -9.00
N ASN A 109 -10.00 32.43 -7.90
CA ASN A 109 -8.97 32.21 -6.87
C ASN A 109 -8.35 30.81 -6.92
N VAL A 110 -8.74 29.96 -7.87
CA VAL A 110 -8.17 28.60 -8.00
C VAL A 110 -6.77 28.70 -8.60
N THR A 111 -5.78 28.32 -7.80
CA THR A 111 -4.42 28.07 -8.28
C THR A 111 -4.27 26.58 -8.60
N LEU A 112 -4.08 26.26 -9.88
CA LEU A 112 -3.83 24.89 -10.30
C LEU A 112 -2.47 24.40 -9.74
N PRO A 113 -2.41 23.19 -9.18
CA PRO A 113 -1.16 22.65 -8.67
C PRO A 113 -0.13 22.48 -9.80
N GLU A 114 1.14 22.59 -9.47
CA GLU A 114 2.21 22.28 -10.44
C GLU A 114 2.18 20.78 -10.77
N ALA A 115 2.30 20.43 -12.04
CA ALA A 115 2.36 19.04 -12.47
C ALA A 115 3.10 18.95 -13.79
N ALA A 116 3.95 17.94 -13.90
CA ALA A 116 4.62 17.62 -15.15
C ALA A 116 3.89 16.46 -15.86
N SER A 117 3.90 16.46 -17.19
CA SER A 117 3.45 15.31 -18.00
C SER A 117 4.55 14.27 -18.23
N SER A 118 5.80 14.65 -17.97
CA SER A 118 7.01 13.89 -18.21
C SER A 118 7.98 14.10 -17.07
N GLY A 119 9.08 13.36 -17.11
CA GLY A 119 10.21 13.52 -16.20
C GLY A 119 10.69 12.17 -15.70
N ALA A 120 11.94 12.15 -15.25
CA ALA A 120 12.53 11.01 -14.58
C ALA A 120 12.81 11.37 -13.12
N ALA A 121 12.40 10.47 -12.22
CA ALA A 121 12.76 10.56 -10.81
C ALA A 121 14.29 10.49 -10.66
N LEU A 122 14.80 11.11 -9.60
CA LEU A 122 16.21 10.97 -9.25
C LEU A 122 16.55 9.50 -8.99
N PRO A 123 17.69 9.02 -9.51
CA PRO A 123 18.18 7.68 -9.21
C PRO A 123 18.28 7.46 -7.71
N ARG A 124 17.90 6.26 -7.28
CA ARG A 124 18.03 5.87 -5.88
C ARG A 124 19.44 5.31 -5.64
N GLY A 125 19.94 5.47 -4.41
CA GLY A 125 21.17 4.82 -3.97
C GLY A 125 21.07 3.29 -4.03
N THR A 126 22.22 2.64 -3.94
CA THR A 126 22.32 1.17 -3.86
C THR A 126 21.94 0.67 -2.46
N PHE A 127 21.57 -0.60 -2.38
CA PHE A 127 21.29 -1.27 -1.11
C PHE A 127 22.31 -2.39 -0.88
N PRO A 128 22.71 -2.66 0.38
CA PRO A 128 23.51 -3.84 0.71
C PRO A 128 22.83 -5.14 0.26
N ILE A 129 21.50 -5.20 0.40
CA ILE A 129 20.68 -6.31 -0.09
C ILE A 129 19.76 -5.75 -1.17
N THR A 130 19.93 -6.19 -2.42
CA THR A 130 19.06 -5.74 -3.53
C THR A 130 17.98 -6.77 -3.80
N LEU A 131 16.79 -6.29 -4.20
CA LEU A 131 15.65 -7.12 -4.53
C LEU A 131 15.14 -6.74 -5.92
N ARG A 132 14.99 -7.75 -6.78
CA ARG A 132 14.35 -7.64 -8.08
C ARG A 132 13.15 -8.59 -8.13
N VAL A 133 11.97 -8.01 -8.31
CA VAL A 133 10.70 -8.73 -8.20
C VAL A 133 9.98 -8.70 -9.54
N THR A 134 9.76 -9.86 -10.13
CA THR A 134 8.97 -10.00 -11.36
C THR A 134 7.56 -10.44 -11.02
N CYS A 135 6.55 -9.66 -11.38
CA CYS A 135 5.14 -10.03 -11.25
C CYS A 135 4.81 -11.17 -12.21
N GLU A 136 4.43 -12.33 -11.70
CA GLU A 136 3.96 -13.47 -12.52
C GLU A 136 2.42 -13.47 -12.65
N ALA A 137 1.74 -12.81 -11.71
CA ALA A 137 0.32 -12.47 -11.76
C ALA A 137 0.13 -10.97 -11.47
N PRO A 138 -1.07 -10.40 -11.70
CA PRO A 138 -1.32 -9.00 -11.37
C PRO A 138 -1.08 -8.72 -9.88
N LEU A 139 -0.37 -7.64 -9.57
CA LEU A 139 0.00 -7.28 -8.20
C LEU A 139 -0.89 -6.13 -7.70
N ALA A 140 -1.62 -6.37 -6.62
CA ALA A 140 -2.45 -5.37 -5.94
C ALA A 140 -1.75 -4.80 -4.70
N HIS A 141 -1.78 -3.47 -4.56
CA HIS A 141 -1.35 -2.78 -3.36
C HIS A 141 -2.23 -1.54 -3.18
N GLY A 142 -3.29 -1.68 -2.39
CA GLY A 142 -4.30 -0.64 -2.21
C GLY A 142 -3.74 0.63 -1.57
N ALA A 143 -4.17 1.78 -2.07
CA ALA A 143 -4.02 3.07 -1.41
C ALA A 143 -4.89 3.14 -0.14
N ASP A 144 -4.59 4.10 0.75
CA ASP A 144 -5.35 4.31 1.99
C ASP A 144 -6.78 4.80 1.74
N SER A 145 -7.05 5.33 0.54
CA SER A 145 -8.36 5.79 0.10
C SER A 145 -8.98 4.85 -0.94
N LYS A 146 -10.29 4.62 -0.81
CA LYS A 146 -11.12 3.93 -1.79
C LYS A 146 -11.99 4.94 -2.54
N ALA A 147 -12.24 4.67 -3.81
CA ALA A 147 -13.16 5.44 -4.65
C ALA A 147 -14.41 4.58 -4.90
N GLY A 148 -15.36 4.61 -3.96
CA GLY A 148 -16.52 3.72 -3.96
C GLY A 148 -16.12 2.24 -3.93
N ASN A 149 -16.48 1.49 -4.98
CA ASN A 149 -16.12 0.07 -5.15
C ASN A 149 -14.75 -0.16 -5.82
N ALA A 150 -14.01 0.91 -6.12
CA ALA A 150 -12.69 0.85 -6.73
C ALA A 150 -11.58 1.03 -5.69
N THR A 151 -10.61 0.12 -5.70
CA THR A 151 -9.36 0.23 -4.94
C THR A 151 -8.25 0.67 -5.88
N LEU A 152 -7.70 1.86 -5.65
CA LEU A 152 -6.58 2.39 -6.44
C LEU A 152 -5.26 1.79 -5.97
N PHE A 153 -4.30 1.68 -6.89
CA PHE A 153 -2.95 1.26 -6.56
C PHE A 153 -2.22 2.41 -5.86
N ARG A 154 -1.44 2.07 -4.83
CA ARG A 154 -0.71 3.04 -4.02
C ARG A 154 0.32 3.82 -4.85
N ARG A 155 0.34 5.14 -4.70
CA ARG A 155 1.27 6.06 -5.37
C ARG A 155 1.89 7.03 -4.39
N MET A 156 3.10 7.50 -4.70
CA MET A 156 3.79 8.57 -3.98
C MET A 156 4.08 9.74 -4.91
N GLN A 157 4.20 10.94 -4.33
CA GLN A 157 4.66 12.12 -5.07
C GLN A 157 6.19 12.09 -5.14
N VAL A 158 6.74 12.31 -6.33
CA VAL A 158 8.16 12.19 -6.62
C VAL A 158 8.61 13.44 -7.36
N LEU A 159 9.70 14.04 -6.88
CA LEU A 159 10.40 15.11 -7.59
C LEU A 159 11.16 14.50 -8.77
N THR A 160 11.01 15.13 -9.92
CA THR A 160 11.67 14.78 -11.19
C THR A 160 12.39 16.00 -11.74
N ASP A 161 13.19 15.79 -12.78
CA ASP A 161 13.85 16.85 -13.54
C ASP A 161 12.88 17.89 -14.16
N SER A 162 11.62 17.52 -14.42
CA SER A 162 10.62 18.43 -15.00
C SER A 162 9.44 18.78 -14.09
N GLY A 163 9.47 18.39 -12.80
CA GLY A 163 8.44 18.76 -11.81
C GLY A 163 8.06 17.61 -10.88
N VAL A 164 6.79 17.56 -10.44
CA VAL A 164 6.29 16.51 -9.55
C VAL A 164 5.44 15.50 -10.32
N LEU A 165 5.75 14.21 -10.17
CA LEU A 165 4.96 13.09 -10.68
C LEU A 165 4.36 12.25 -9.55
N SER A 166 3.23 11.59 -9.83
CA SER A 166 2.61 10.62 -8.92
C SER A 166 2.83 9.20 -9.45
N LEU A 167 3.73 8.44 -8.81
CA LEU A 167 4.22 7.17 -9.32
C LEU A 167 3.85 5.98 -8.40
N PRO A 168 3.50 4.82 -8.98
CA PRO A 168 3.18 3.62 -8.22
C PRO A 168 4.43 3.04 -7.57
N TYR A 169 4.23 2.45 -6.39
CA TYR A 169 5.26 1.74 -5.65
C TYR A 169 4.61 0.65 -4.80
N TYR A 170 5.36 -0.40 -4.49
CA TYR A 170 4.98 -1.36 -3.46
C TYR A 170 5.69 -0.99 -2.16
N SER A 171 4.93 -0.73 -1.09
CA SER A 171 5.51 -0.17 0.13
C SER A 171 6.50 -1.13 0.79
N GLY A 172 7.66 -0.59 1.18
CA GLY A 172 8.63 -1.30 2.01
C GLY A 172 8.04 -1.76 3.34
N ASN A 173 7.04 -1.05 3.86
CA ASN A 173 6.31 -1.50 5.06
C ASN A 173 5.45 -2.75 4.79
N ALA A 174 4.86 -2.87 3.61
CA ALA A 174 4.11 -4.08 3.23
C ALA A 174 5.06 -5.27 3.05
N LEU A 175 6.23 -5.05 2.43
CA LEU A 175 7.29 -6.04 2.32
C LEU A 175 7.79 -6.50 3.70
N ARG A 176 8.12 -5.54 4.58
CA ARG A 176 8.52 -5.79 5.97
C ARG A 176 7.45 -6.56 6.75
N GLY A 177 6.17 -6.23 6.56
CA GLY A 177 5.05 -6.94 7.19
C GLY A 177 4.95 -8.40 6.75
N GLN A 178 5.15 -8.69 5.46
CA GLN A 178 5.13 -10.07 4.97
C GLN A 178 6.33 -10.88 5.48
N VAL A 179 7.53 -10.28 5.52
CA VAL A 179 8.70 -10.91 6.13
C VAL A 179 8.49 -11.14 7.63
N ARG A 180 7.87 -10.19 8.33
CA ARG A 180 7.49 -10.32 9.74
C ARG A 180 6.57 -11.52 9.97
N ASP A 181 5.50 -11.62 9.20
CA ASP A 181 4.54 -12.73 9.33
C ASP A 181 5.22 -14.09 9.12
N LEU A 182 6.12 -14.18 8.15
CA LEU A 182 6.88 -15.40 7.86
C LEU A 182 7.86 -15.75 8.98
N LEU A 183 8.57 -14.76 9.52
CA LEU A 183 9.46 -14.97 10.66
C LEU A 183 8.71 -15.36 11.93
N ALA A 184 7.52 -14.81 12.15
CA ALA A 184 6.66 -15.19 13.26
C ALA A 184 6.20 -16.66 13.13
N ASP A 185 5.69 -17.04 11.95
CA ASP A 185 5.30 -18.42 11.66
C ASP A 185 6.49 -19.39 11.81
N HIS A 186 7.68 -19.00 11.34
CA HIS A 186 8.93 -19.77 11.48
C HIS A 186 9.40 -19.92 12.93
N LEU A 187 9.38 -18.84 13.71
CA LEU A 187 9.74 -18.85 15.12
C LEU A 187 8.85 -19.82 15.90
N LEU A 188 7.53 -19.70 15.76
CA LEU A 188 6.58 -20.57 16.46
C LEU A 188 6.79 -22.03 16.08
N ALA A 189 6.90 -22.33 14.78
CA ALA A 189 7.15 -23.68 14.30
C ALA A 189 8.46 -24.26 14.84
N SER A 190 9.55 -23.47 14.84
CA SER A 190 10.87 -23.90 15.35
C SER A 190 10.85 -24.19 16.86
N LEU A 191 10.06 -23.43 17.62
CA LEU A 191 9.82 -23.68 19.04
C LEU A 191 8.87 -24.86 19.30
N GLY A 192 8.28 -25.46 18.26
CA GLY A 192 7.29 -26.53 18.38
C GLY A 192 5.92 -26.05 18.87
N LEU A 193 5.62 -24.76 18.69
CA LEU A 193 4.32 -24.17 19.02
C LEU A 193 3.40 -24.21 17.79
N PRO A 194 2.08 -24.43 17.97
CA PRO A 194 1.12 -24.35 16.87
C PRO A 194 1.13 -22.99 16.16
N VAL A 195 1.22 -23.01 14.83
CA VAL A 195 1.09 -21.82 13.98
C VAL A 195 -0.39 -21.62 13.64
N SER A 196 -1.10 -20.84 14.45
CA SER A 196 -2.50 -20.53 14.24
C SER A 196 -2.81 -19.07 14.57
N ARG A 197 -3.38 -18.35 13.61
CA ARG A 197 -3.86 -16.98 13.81
C ARG A 197 -5.24 -16.95 14.50
N ASN A 198 -6.01 -18.03 14.41
CA ASN A 198 -7.35 -18.13 15.01
C ASN A 198 -7.30 -18.60 16.47
N GLN A 199 -6.28 -19.40 16.81
CA GLN A 199 -6.03 -19.90 18.15
C GLN A 199 -4.52 -19.77 18.44
N PRO A 200 -4.03 -18.56 18.73
CA PRO A 200 -2.61 -18.32 18.94
C PRO A 200 -2.07 -19.12 20.14
N ALA A 201 -0.91 -19.75 19.97
CA ALA A 201 -0.17 -20.42 21.04
C ALA A 201 0.52 -19.45 22.02
N VAL A 202 0.40 -18.15 21.75
CA VAL A 202 1.03 -17.06 22.49
C VAL A 202 -0.05 -16.09 22.98
N ALA A 203 0.23 -15.40 24.07
CA ALA A 203 -0.63 -14.36 24.60
C ALA A 203 -0.86 -13.26 23.54
N LEU A 204 -2.04 -12.65 23.57
CA LEU A 204 -2.52 -11.73 22.53
C LEU A 204 -1.57 -10.53 22.32
N TRP A 205 -0.98 -9.99 23.39
CA TRP A 205 -0.03 -8.90 23.29
C TRP A 205 1.23 -9.30 22.49
N PHE A 206 1.70 -10.54 22.68
CA PHE A 206 2.89 -11.05 22.00
C PHE A 206 2.55 -11.47 20.57
N PHE A 207 1.33 -11.97 20.33
CA PHE A 207 0.80 -12.12 18.98
C PHE A 207 0.86 -10.81 18.19
N TYR A 208 0.42 -9.69 18.78
CA TYR A 208 0.55 -8.38 18.13
C TYR A 208 2.01 -7.95 17.96
N ALA A 209 2.89 -8.22 18.92
CA ALA A 209 4.32 -7.96 18.77
C ALA A 209 4.92 -8.72 17.57
N LEU A 210 4.57 -9.99 17.42
CA LEU A 210 5.03 -10.88 16.35
C LEU A 210 4.52 -10.49 14.97
N TYR A 211 3.22 -10.25 14.80
CA TYR A 211 2.61 -10.07 13.47
C TYR A 211 2.37 -8.60 13.10
N SER A 212 1.89 -7.79 14.05
CA SER A 212 1.55 -6.37 13.81
C SER A 212 2.69 -5.41 14.11
N GLY A 213 3.79 -5.91 14.72
CA GLY A 213 4.84 -5.05 15.24
C GLY A 213 4.45 -4.35 16.55
N GLY A 214 3.45 -4.86 17.27
CA GLY A 214 3.02 -4.43 18.60
C GLY A 214 1.64 -3.79 18.66
N ALA A 215 1.14 -3.60 19.87
CA ALA A 215 -0.05 -2.80 20.19
C ALA A 215 0.31 -1.76 21.25
N LEU A 216 -0.05 -0.50 21.00
CA LEU A 216 0.10 0.59 21.96
C LEU A 216 -1.07 0.53 22.95
N GLU A 217 -0.97 -0.32 23.96
CA GLU A 217 -1.95 -0.40 25.04
C GLU A 217 -1.29 -0.03 26.37
N GLU A 218 -1.83 0.99 27.03
CA GLU A 218 -1.29 1.49 28.30
C GLU A 218 -1.71 0.65 29.53
N ASN A 219 -2.75 -0.19 29.41
CA ASN A 219 -3.49 -0.72 30.58
C ASN A 219 -3.76 -2.25 30.61
N SER A 220 -3.04 -3.08 29.85
CA SER A 220 -3.20 -4.54 29.96
C SER A 220 -2.35 -5.15 31.10
N GLU A 221 -2.79 -6.26 31.71
CA GLU A 221 -1.98 -7.00 32.71
C GLU A 221 -0.64 -7.48 32.13
N ALA A 222 -0.62 -7.83 30.84
CA ALA A 222 0.60 -8.13 30.10
C ALA A 222 1.57 -6.94 30.05
N ALA A 223 1.05 -5.71 29.88
CA ALA A 223 1.88 -4.50 29.94
C ALA A 223 2.52 -4.31 31.33
N LYS A 224 1.88 -4.77 32.42
CA LYS A 224 2.46 -4.71 33.78
C LYS A 224 3.62 -5.70 33.97
N ALA A 225 3.51 -6.93 33.44
CA ALA A 225 4.59 -7.91 33.44
C ALA A 225 5.79 -7.41 32.62
N LEU A 226 5.53 -6.83 31.44
CA LEU A 226 6.54 -6.23 30.59
C LEU A 226 7.22 -5.01 31.23
N LYS A 227 6.47 -4.13 31.90
CA LYS A 227 7.01 -3.02 32.69
C LYS A 227 8.01 -3.49 33.75
N LYS A 228 7.76 -4.65 34.38
CA LYS A 228 8.67 -5.22 35.37
C LYS A 228 10.02 -5.65 34.76
N GLN A 229 10.07 -6.15 33.53
CA GLN A 229 11.35 -6.54 32.91
C GLN A 229 12.03 -5.42 32.12
N LEU A 230 11.27 -4.59 31.39
CA LEU A 230 11.81 -3.58 30.47
C LEU A 230 11.95 -2.18 31.10
N GLY A 231 11.37 -1.97 32.29
CA GLY A 231 11.35 -0.69 33.00
C GLY A 231 10.12 0.16 32.67
N ASP A 232 9.76 1.05 33.59
CA ASP A 232 8.60 1.94 33.49
C ASP A 232 9.00 3.33 32.94
N HIS A 233 8.01 4.18 32.63
CA HIS A 233 8.12 5.58 32.18
C HIS A 233 9.50 6.24 32.45
N GLY A 234 10.33 6.38 31.40
CA GLY A 234 11.65 7.05 31.46
C GLY A 234 12.81 6.25 32.06
N ALA A 235 12.56 5.14 32.77
CA ALA A 235 13.59 4.25 33.29
C ALA A 235 13.86 3.08 32.32
N ILE A 236 15.10 2.99 31.83
CA ILE A 236 15.55 1.89 30.96
C ILE A 236 16.13 0.78 31.83
N ARG A 237 15.47 -0.39 31.88
CA ARG A 237 16.15 -1.61 32.32
C ARG A 237 16.96 -2.15 31.14
N ALA A 238 18.17 -1.62 30.97
CA ALA A 238 19.04 -1.95 29.84
C ALA A 238 19.23 -3.46 29.69
N MET A 239 19.29 -4.18 30.82
CA MET A 239 19.39 -5.64 30.85
C MET A 239 18.17 -6.34 30.25
N GLY A 240 16.94 -5.89 30.52
CA GLY A 240 15.73 -6.50 29.97
C GLY A 240 15.59 -6.28 28.47
N ILE A 241 15.96 -5.09 27.97
CA ILE A 241 15.98 -4.82 26.52
C ILE A 241 17.03 -5.69 25.84
N ARG A 242 18.22 -5.80 26.45
CA ARG A 242 19.29 -6.65 25.94
C ARG A 242 18.86 -8.11 25.86
N GLU A 243 18.29 -8.65 26.95
CA GLU A 243 17.79 -10.02 27.01
C GLU A 243 16.69 -10.27 25.97
N PHE A 244 15.73 -9.33 25.82
CA PHE A 244 14.71 -9.40 24.78
C PHE A 244 15.32 -9.51 23.37
N ARG A 245 16.30 -8.65 23.06
CA ARG A 245 16.98 -8.68 21.77
C ARG A 245 17.79 -9.96 21.58
N GLU A 246 18.41 -10.48 22.64
CA GLU A 246 19.19 -11.72 22.62
C GLU A 246 18.30 -12.96 22.43
N MET A 247 17.13 -13.02 23.06
CA MET A 247 16.20 -14.15 22.95
C MET A 247 15.32 -14.09 21.70
N LEU A 248 15.04 -12.89 21.18
CA LEU A 248 14.12 -12.67 20.05
C LEU A 248 14.77 -11.86 18.92
N PRO A 249 15.77 -12.41 18.20
CA PRO A 249 16.50 -11.69 17.16
C PRO A 249 15.62 -11.11 16.06
N ALA A 250 14.59 -11.83 15.61
CA ALA A 250 13.66 -11.34 14.58
C ALA A 250 12.86 -10.10 15.01
N LEU A 251 12.44 -10.03 16.29
CA LEU A 251 11.76 -8.84 16.83
C LEU A 251 12.74 -7.69 17.09
N SER A 252 13.99 -7.99 17.45
CA SER A 252 15.05 -6.98 17.53
C SER A 252 15.39 -6.38 16.17
N LEU A 253 15.49 -7.23 15.14
CA LEU A 253 15.73 -6.84 13.75
C LEU A 253 14.62 -5.94 13.23
N LEU A 254 13.37 -6.39 13.34
CA LEU A 254 12.24 -5.69 12.73
C LEU A 254 11.71 -4.55 13.59
N GLY A 255 12.03 -4.53 14.89
CA GLY A 255 11.43 -3.62 15.85
C GLY A 255 9.98 -3.98 16.18
N CYS A 256 9.55 -3.57 17.38
CA CYS A 256 8.19 -3.79 17.88
C CYS A 256 7.81 -2.74 18.94
N ALA A 257 6.51 -2.47 19.03
CA ALA A 257 5.91 -1.73 20.13
C ALA A 257 5.53 -2.70 21.25
N LEU A 258 5.95 -2.37 22.46
CA LEU A 258 5.82 -3.16 23.68
C LEU A 258 5.17 -2.25 24.73
N GLY A 259 3.83 -2.29 24.81
CA GLY A 259 3.06 -1.36 25.64
C GLY A 259 3.23 0.08 25.16
N ASN A 260 3.73 0.96 26.03
CA ASN A 260 3.97 2.37 25.72
C ASN A 260 5.36 2.65 25.12
N ARG A 261 6.14 1.62 24.76
CA ARG A 261 7.51 1.76 24.28
C ARG A 261 7.67 1.17 22.88
N VAL A 262 8.33 1.91 21.99
CA VAL A 262 8.72 1.41 20.67
C VAL A 262 10.20 1.03 20.71
N LEU A 263 10.50 -0.25 20.47
CA LEU A 263 11.86 -0.72 20.24
C LEU A 263 12.19 -0.54 18.75
N PRO A 264 13.19 0.29 18.40
CA PRO A 264 13.58 0.46 17.01
C PRO A 264 14.20 -0.82 16.47
N GLY A 265 13.84 -1.15 15.24
CA GLY A 265 14.50 -2.20 14.46
C GLY A 265 15.90 -1.80 14.03
N ARG A 266 16.57 -2.70 13.31
CA ARG A 266 17.94 -2.55 12.77
C ARG A 266 18.00 -2.59 11.25
N CYS A 267 16.86 -2.71 10.59
CA CYS A 267 16.77 -2.77 9.13
C CYS A 267 15.69 -1.85 8.57
N GLN A 268 15.94 -1.31 7.39
CA GLN A 268 15.03 -0.48 6.63
C GLN A 268 14.69 -1.16 5.31
N PHE A 269 13.41 -1.48 5.13
CA PHE A 269 12.89 -1.98 3.86
C PHE A 269 12.53 -0.81 2.97
N ALA A 270 13.24 -0.66 1.85
CA ALA A 270 12.90 0.35 0.87
C ALA A 270 11.66 -0.07 0.07
N ASP A 271 10.95 0.93 -0.46
CA ASP A 271 9.85 0.70 -1.40
C ASP A 271 10.34 -0.02 -2.65
N LEU A 272 9.56 -0.98 -3.16
CA LEU A 272 9.85 -1.56 -4.48
C LEU A 272 9.22 -0.65 -5.54
N ARG A 273 10.03 -0.17 -6.47
CA ARG A 273 9.63 0.74 -7.54
C ARG A 273 9.57 -0.02 -8.87
N PRO A 274 8.48 0.09 -9.65
CA PRO A 274 8.45 -0.50 -10.99
C PRO A 274 9.58 0.04 -11.85
N ILE A 275 10.19 -0.83 -12.65
CA ILE A 275 11.20 -0.45 -13.64
C ILE A 275 10.46 0.25 -14.79
N CYS A 276 10.57 1.58 -14.85
CA CYS A 276 9.89 2.40 -15.84
C CYS A 276 10.64 3.71 -16.09
N ARG A 277 10.26 4.39 -17.18
CA ARG A 277 10.88 5.65 -17.60
C ARG A 277 10.74 6.74 -16.55
N GLU A 278 9.57 6.87 -15.94
CA GLU A 278 9.29 7.90 -14.95
C GLU A 278 10.06 7.69 -13.64
N TRP A 279 10.45 6.45 -13.32
CA TRP A 279 11.35 6.16 -12.21
C TRP A 279 12.83 6.29 -12.57
N GLY A 280 13.16 6.56 -13.85
CA GLY A 280 14.54 6.67 -14.34
C GLY A 280 15.27 5.33 -14.45
N THR A 281 14.55 4.20 -14.40
CA THR A 281 15.13 2.86 -14.27
C THR A 281 14.86 1.96 -15.48
N GLY A 282 14.00 2.38 -16.41
CA GLY A 282 13.73 1.63 -17.64
C GLY A 282 13.13 2.48 -18.75
N GLU A 283 12.74 1.82 -19.86
CA GLU A 283 12.29 2.52 -21.07
C GLU A 283 10.77 2.65 -21.17
N ARG A 284 10.02 1.70 -20.60
CA ARG A 284 8.56 1.67 -20.73
C ARG A 284 7.90 2.73 -19.84
N PRO A 285 6.86 3.42 -20.31
CA PRO A 285 6.11 4.35 -19.48
C PRO A 285 5.28 3.58 -18.44
N VAL A 286 5.14 4.16 -17.26
CA VAL A 286 4.41 3.57 -16.13
C VAL A 286 2.96 3.22 -16.47
N ALA A 287 2.33 3.96 -17.38
CA ALA A 287 0.96 3.70 -17.84
C ALA A 287 0.78 2.30 -18.45
N GLU A 288 1.80 1.79 -19.14
CA GLU A 288 1.77 0.45 -19.73
C GLU A 288 1.89 -0.66 -18.69
N LEU A 289 2.38 -0.35 -17.49
CA LEU A 289 2.57 -1.30 -16.40
C LEU A 289 1.30 -1.45 -15.54
N MET A 290 0.33 -0.56 -15.69
CA MET A 290 -0.89 -0.52 -14.88
C MET A 290 -2.09 -1.09 -15.64
N THR A 291 -3.02 -1.71 -14.92
CA THR A 291 -4.32 -2.13 -15.45
C THR A 291 -5.37 -2.17 -14.36
N TRP A 292 -6.62 -2.39 -14.77
CA TRP A 292 -7.76 -2.61 -13.89
C TRP A 292 -8.18 -4.08 -13.95
N GLU A 293 -8.27 -4.72 -12.78
CA GLU A 293 -8.87 -6.04 -12.62
C GLU A 293 -10.30 -5.90 -12.12
N TYR A 294 -11.21 -6.66 -12.76
CA TYR A 294 -12.62 -6.68 -12.42
C TYR A 294 -12.91 -7.92 -11.59
N LEU A 295 -13.38 -7.69 -10.39
CA LEU A 295 -13.65 -8.71 -9.42
C LEU A 295 -15.16 -8.83 -9.26
N THR A 296 -15.74 -9.78 -9.99
CA THR A 296 -17.17 -10.08 -9.93
C THR A 296 -17.42 -11.22 -8.95
N ARG A 297 -18.40 -11.05 -8.06
CA ARG A 297 -19.03 -12.18 -7.37
C ARG A 297 -20.47 -12.29 -7.84
N ARG A 298 -20.80 -13.45 -8.40
CA ARG A 298 -22.18 -13.79 -8.74
C ARG A 298 -22.94 -14.00 -7.44
N GLU A 299 -24.17 -13.53 -7.41
CA GLU A 299 -25.13 -13.87 -6.37
C GLU A 299 -25.65 -15.27 -6.64
N ASP A 300 -25.55 -16.16 -5.66
CA ASP A 300 -25.94 -17.58 -5.79
C ASP A 300 -27.45 -17.81 -5.52
N HIS A 301 -28.20 -16.75 -5.17
CA HIS A 301 -29.63 -16.83 -4.94
C HIS A 301 -30.41 -16.58 -6.23
N GLU A 302 -31.11 -17.60 -6.72
CA GLU A 302 -31.73 -17.62 -8.07
C GLU A 302 -33.05 -16.82 -8.19
N ASP A 303 -33.63 -16.34 -7.09
CA ASP A 303 -34.98 -15.74 -7.08
C ASP A 303 -35.02 -14.22 -7.38
N HIS A 304 -33.89 -13.59 -7.72
CA HIS A 304 -33.85 -12.16 -8.08
C HIS A 304 -33.83 -11.96 -9.61
N LEU A 305 -34.85 -11.25 -10.12
CA LEU A 305 -34.95 -10.81 -11.53
C LEU A 305 -33.85 -9.83 -11.96
N VAL A 306 -33.14 -9.22 -11.00
CA VAL A 306 -32.03 -8.27 -11.23
C VAL A 306 -30.81 -8.77 -10.46
N HIS A 307 -29.68 -8.97 -11.15
CA HIS A 307 -28.44 -9.40 -10.53
C HIS A 307 -27.88 -8.31 -9.60
N HIS A 308 -27.76 -8.58 -8.30
CA HIS A 308 -27.11 -7.68 -7.33
C HIS A 308 -25.64 -8.04 -7.06
N GLY A 309 -25.03 -8.83 -7.93
CA GLY A 309 -23.63 -9.26 -7.81
C GLY A 309 -22.69 -8.08 -7.57
N MET A 310 -21.92 -8.13 -6.49
CA MET A 310 -20.98 -7.05 -6.16
C MET A 310 -19.83 -7.06 -7.17
N ILE A 311 -19.73 -5.98 -7.96
CA ILE A 311 -18.59 -5.69 -8.82
C ILE A 311 -17.63 -4.84 -8.01
N ALA A 312 -16.41 -5.32 -7.78
CA ALA A 312 -15.32 -4.52 -7.24
C ALA A 312 -14.24 -4.36 -8.32
N ASN A 313 -13.59 -3.20 -8.35
CA ASN A 313 -12.50 -2.95 -9.28
C ASN A 313 -11.22 -2.71 -8.48
N THR A 314 -10.12 -3.32 -8.89
CA THR A 314 -8.82 -3.08 -8.27
C THR A 314 -7.83 -2.69 -9.34
N GLU A 315 -7.19 -1.56 -9.17
CA GLU A 315 -6.06 -1.17 -9.99
C GLU A 315 -4.82 -1.94 -9.53
N VAL A 316 -4.09 -2.50 -10.49
CA VAL A 316 -2.97 -3.41 -10.26
C VAL A 316 -1.80 -3.11 -11.19
N LEU A 317 -0.60 -3.54 -10.81
CA LEU A 317 0.49 -3.72 -11.75
C LEU A 317 0.23 -4.99 -12.57
N ARG A 318 0.46 -4.92 -13.87
CA ARG A 318 0.30 -6.06 -14.79
C ARG A 318 1.32 -7.15 -14.49
N ALA A 319 0.93 -8.39 -14.77
CA ALA A 319 1.89 -9.48 -14.90
C ALA A 319 2.98 -9.12 -15.93
N GLY A 320 4.22 -9.52 -15.65
CA GLY A 320 5.43 -9.14 -16.38
C GLY A 320 6.08 -7.85 -15.89
N THR A 321 5.43 -7.05 -15.06
CA THR A 321 6.06 -5.86 -14.43
C THR A 321 7.20 -6.29 -13.53
N VAL A 322 8.34 -5.63 -13.63
CA VAL A 322 9.48 -5.84 -12.73
C VAL A 322 9.57 -4.66 -11.78
N LEU A 323 9.75 -4.92 -10.49
CA LEU A 323 10.05 -3.92 -9.46
C LEU A 323 11.46 -4.10 -8.92
N GLU A 324 12.08 -3.01 -8.51
CA GLU A 324 13.39 -3.00 -7.88
C GLU A 324 13.37 -2.25 -6.53
N GLY A 325 14.18 -2.73 -5.60
CA GLY A 325 14.36 -2.14 -4.28
C GLY A 325 15.43 -2.87 -3.52
N GLY A 326 15.35 -2.79 -2.20
CA GLY A 326 16.33 -3.42 -1.36
C GLY A 326 16.11 -3.12 0.10
N ILE A 327 17.07 -3.59 0.89
CA ILE A 327 17.06 -3.49 2.33
C ILE A 327 18.40 -2.91 2.76
N ASP A 328 18.30 -1.90 3.60
CA ASP A 328 19.42 -1.31 4.30
C ASP A 328 19.39 -1.75 5.76
N HIS A 329 20.52 -1.66 6.45
CA HIS A 329 20.60 -2.01 7.86
C HIS A 329 21.67 -1.20 8.59
N ASP A 330 21.50 -1.04 9.90
CA ASP A 330 22.48 -0.36 10.74
C ASP A 330 23.83 -1.10 10.70
N ASP A 331 24.94 -0.36 10.79
CA ASP A 331 26.28 -0.95 10.96
C ASP A 331 26.41 -1.76 12.25
N ALA A 332 25.58 -1.46 13.26
CA ALA A 332 25.57 -2.12 14.56
C ALA A 332 24.66 -3.36 14.61
N ILE A 333 24.12 -3.82 13.47
CA ILE A 333 23.32 -5.04 13.40
C ILE A 333 24.17 -6.25 13.80
N ARG A 334 23.61 -7.14 14.62
CA ARG A 334 24.32 -8.37 15.02
C ARG A 334 24.20 -9.43 13.94
N GLU A 335 25.20 -10.31 13.87
CA GLU A 335 25.21 -11.45 12.94
C GLU A 335 23.93 -12.29 13.03
N ILE A 336 23.42 -12.55 14.24
CA ILE A 336 22.19 -13.32 14.42
C ILE A 336 20.93 -12.59 13.91
N GLU A 337 20.94 -11.25 13.91
CA GLU A 337 19.84 -10.44 13.36
C GLU A 337 19.92 -10.41 11.83
N LEU A 338 21.13 -10.35 11.26
CA LEU A 338 21.35 -10.53 9.82
C LEU A 338 20.92 -11.92 9.35
N ALA A 339 21.26 -12.98 10.08
CA ALA A 339 20.82 -14.34 9.77
C ALA A 339 19.28 -14.47 9.84
N ALA A 340 18.64 -13.82 10.82
CA ALA A 340 17.17 -13.74 10.88
C ALA A 340 16.57 -13.00 9.67
N LEU A 341 17.22 -11.93 9.20
CA LEU A 341 16.83 -11.24 7.97
C LEU A 341 16.95 -12.17 6.75
N GLY A 342 18.07 -12.88 6.64
CA GLY A 342 18.31 -13.89 5.61
C GLY A 342 17.23 -14.96 5.59
N ARG A 343 16.85 -15.50 6.76
CA ARG A 343 15.76 -16.49 6.87
C ARG A 343 14.41 -15.91 6.44
N GLY A 344 14.08 -14.70 6.88
CA GLY A 344 12.82 -14.05 6.51
C GLY A 344 12.69 -13.78 5.01
N LEU A 345 13.77 -13.35 4.36
CA LEU A 345 13.81 -13.14 2.91
C LEU A 345 13.81 -14.44 2.12
N THR A 346 14.51 -15.48 2.60
CA THR A 346 14.46 -16.82 2.01
C THR A 346 13.04 -17.36 1.99
N LEU A 347 12.33 -17.28 3.12
CA LEU A 347 10.92 -17.70 3.23
C LEU A 347 10.01 -16.89 2.29
N LEU A 348 10.29 -15.59 2.12
CA LEU A 348 9.52 -14.75 1.22
C LEU A 348 9.73 -15.14 -0.25
N ILE A 349 10.98 -15.40 -0.63
CA ILE A 349 11.36 -15.86 -1.97
C ILE A 349 10.69 -17.20 -2.27
N GLU A 350 10.77 -18.17 -1.34
CA GLU A 350 10.13 -19.48 -1.46
C GLU A 350 8.62 -19.37 -1.57
N ARG A 351 8.00 -18.47 -0.79
CA ARG A 351 6.56 -18.21 -0.86
C ARG A 351 6.15 -17.62 -2.20
N GLY A 352 6.95 -16.74 -2.80
CA GLY A 352 6.71 -16.17 -4.13
C GLY A 352 5.38 -15.40 -4.24
N MET A 353 4.97 -14.72 -3.17
CA MET A 353 3.72 -13.95 -3.13
C MET A 353 3.92 -12.59 -2.45
N LEU A 354 3.48 -11.51 -3.08
CA LEU A 354 3.43 -10.14 -2.53
C LEU A 354 2.03 -9.54 -2.67
N GLY A 355 1.74 -8.49 -1.89
CA GLY A 355 0.50 -7.76 -1.99
C GLY A 355 -0.72 -8.41 -1.36
N ALA A 356 -1.87 -7.80 -1.65
CA ALA A 356 -3.17 -8.20 -1.16
C ALA A 356 -3.87 -9.15 -2.14
N GLU A 357 -4.98 -9.75 -1.71
CA GLU A 357 -5.84 -10.59 -2.57
C GLU A 357 -5.13 -11.86 -3.11
N ASN A 358 -4.06 -12.32 -2.46
CA ASN A 358 -3.31 -13.53 -2.81
C ASN A 358 -4.19 -14.79 -2.97
N ARG A 359 -5.26 -14.89 -2.17
CA ARG A 359 -6.24 -16.00 -2.23
C ARG A 359 -7.16 -15.94 -3.47
N ARG A 360 -7.09 -14.87 -4.26
CA ARG A 360 -7.89 -14.65 -5.47
C ARG A 360 -7.04 -14.71 -6.75
N GLY A 361 -5.80 -15.19 -6.64
CA GLY A 361 -4.90 -15.36 -7.77
C GLY A 361 -4.03 -14.14 -8.10
N LEU A 362 -4.08 -13.08 -7.29
CA LEU A 362 -3.20 -11.92 -7.43
C LEU A 362 -1.89 -12.14 -6.66
N GLY A 363 -0.86 -11.36 -6.98
CA GLY A 363 0.32 -11.24 -6.14
C GLY A 363 1.39 -12.31 -6.30
N ARG A 364 1.23 -13.28 -7.21
CA ARG A 364 2.31 -14.24 -7.55
C ARG A 364 3.50 -13.47 -8.12
N VAL A 365 4.68 -13.68 -7.55
CA VAL A 365 5.92 -13.04 -7.98
C VAL A 365 7.09 -14.02 -7.96
N ARG A 366 8.12 -13.69 -8.73
CA ARG A 366 9.46 -14.23 -8.59
C ARG A 366 10.36 -13.17 -7.98
N ILE A 367 11.07 -13.53 -6.91
CA ILE A 367 11.96 -12.62 -6.19
C ILE A 367 13.39 -13.11 -6.38
N GLU A 368 14.23 -12.26 -6.95
CA GLU A 368 15.67 -12.42 -7.04
C GLU A 368 16.30 -11.46 -6.02
N ALA A 369 17.26 -11.95 -5.26
CA ALA A 369 17.96 -11.15 -4.26
C ALA A 369 19.47 -11.30 -4.41
N ASP A 370 20.21 -10.20 -4.26
CA ASP A 370 21.66 -10.18 -4.16
C ASP A 370 22.09 -9.62 -2.80
N GLY A 371 23.21 -10.10 -2.27
CA GLY A 371 23.67 -9.78 -0.92
C GLY A 371 22.88 -10.45 0.21
N LEU A 372 22.12 -11.51 -0.08
CA LEU A 372 21.29 -12.20 0.90
C LEU A 372 22.15 -12.81 2.04
N PRO A 373 21.89 -12.47 3.33
CA PRO A 373 22.60 -13.08 4.45
C PRO A 373 22.31 -14.58 4.57
N ASP A 374 23.29 -15.35 5.06
CA ASP A 374 23.10 -16.79 5.34
C ASP A 374 22.06 -16.98 6.46
N PRO A 375 20.96 -17.72 6.22
CA PRO A 375 19.96 -17.99 7.24
C PRO A 375 20.39 -19.03 8.29
N ALA A 376 21.36 -19.89 7.99
CA ALA A 376 21.68 -21.07 8.82
C ALA A 376 22.01 -20.75 10.29
N PRO A 377 22.75 -19.67 10.63
CA PRO A 377 23.00 -19.31 12.02
C PRO A 377 21.74 -19.04 12.83
N TYR A 378 20.67 -18.53 12.19
CA TYR A 378 19.41 -18.26 12.89
C TYR A 378 18.64 -19.55 13.22
N ASP A 379 18.64 -20.53 12.32
CA ASP A 379 17.97 -21.80 12.60
C ASP A 379 18.73 -22.62 13.64
N ALA A 380 20.06 -22.61 13.58
CA ALA A 380 20.91 -23.22 14.60
C ALA A 380 20.63 -22.58 15.97
N PHE A 381 20.58 -21.24 16.03
CA PHE A 381 20.21 -20.53 17.25
C PHE A 381 18.84 -20.95 17.79
N LEU A 382 17.80 -21.01 16.95
CA LEU A 382 16.47 -21.41 17.40
C LEU A 382 16.43 -22.86 17.90
N ALA A 383 17.16 -23.77 17.25
CA ALA A 383 17.25 -25.17 17.65
C ALA A 383 18.00 -25.34 18.99
N GLU A 384 19.17 -24.74 19.11
CA GLU A 384 20.04 -24.84 20.28
C GLU A 384 19.46 -24.12 21.50
N ARG A 385 18.86 -22.94 21.28
CA ARG A 385 18.31 -22.09 22.36
C ARG A 385 16.82 -22.31 22.61
N LYS A 386 16.20 -23.30 21.96
CA LYS A 386 14.75 -23.58 22.08
C LYS A 386 14.25 -23.55 23.52
N SER A 387 14.89 -24.31 24.40
CA SER A 387 14.50 -24.42 25.82
C SER A 387 14.68 -23.10 26.58
N ASP A 388 15.68 -22.31 26.23
CA ASP A 388 15.93 -21.00 26.84
C ASP A 388 14.88 -19.99 26.40
N ILE A 389 14.57 -19.97 25.10
CA ILE A 389 13.57 -19.08 24.52
C ILE A 389 12.20 -19.39 25.12
N LEU A 390 11.81 -20.66 25.23
CA LEU A 390 10.53 -21.05 25.84
C LEU A 390 10.45 -20.62 27.32
N ARG A 391 11.50 -20.83 28.11
CA ARG A 391 11.57 -20.34 29.50
C ARG A 391 11.49 -18.82 29.57
N TYR A 392 12.14 -18.12 28.65
CA TYR A 392 12.06 -16.67 28.56
C TYR A 392 10.62 -16.21 28.24
N LEU A 393 9.98 -16.80 27.23
CA LEU A 393 8.60 -16.50 26.85
C LEU A 393 7.62 -16.76 28.00
N GLU A 394 7.81 -17.85 28.76
CA GLU A 394 7.03 -18.13 29.97
C GLU A 394 7.26 -17.06 31.03
N SER A 395 8.52 -16.68 31.28
CA SER A 395 8.87 -15.67 32.30
C SER A 395 8.26 -14.29 32.05
N ILE A 396 7.96 -13.96 30.79
CA ILE A 396 7.34 -12.70 30.38
C ILE A 396 5.84 -12.82 30.13
N GLY A 397 5.24 -13.99 30.35
CA GLY A 397 3.81 -14.23 30.07
C GLY A 397 3.47 -14.09 28.59
N ALA A 398 4.40 -14.47 27.70
CA ALA A 398 4.18 -14.48 26.25
C ALA A 398 3.53 -15.77 25.75
N LEU A 399 3.60 -16.87 26.50
CA LEU A 399 2.88 -18.09 26.17
C LEU A 399 1.41 -17.93 26.56
N ALA A 400 0.50 -18.49 25.75
CA ALA A 400 -0.92 -18.51 26.11
C ALA A 400 -1.14 -19.53 27.24
N ASP A 401 -2.06 -19.22 28.16
CA ASP A 401 -2.63 -20.23 29.05
C ASP A 401 -3.50 -21.16 28.19
N LEU A 402 -2.89 -22.22 27.65
CA LEU A 402 -3.59 -23.27 26.91
C LEU A 402 -4.37 -24.15 27.90
N ALA A 403 -5.35 -23.58 28.59
CA ALA A 403 -6.32 -24.33 29.37
C ALA A 403 -7.32 -24.98 28.40
N ALA A 404 -7.11 -26.28 28.17
CA ALA A 404 -7.98 -27.34 27.62
C ALA A 404 -9.07 -26.94 26.60
#